data_AF-A0A4Y8LJZ5-F1
#
_entry.id   AF-A0A4Y8LJZ5-F1
#
_cell.length_a   1.000
_cell.length_b   1.000
_cell.length_c   1.000
_cell.angle_alpha   90.00
_cell.angle_beta   90.00
_cell.angle_gamma   90.00
#
_symmetry.space_group_name_H-M   'P 1'
#
loop_
_entity.id
_entity.type
_entity.pdbx_description
1 polymer ?
#
loop_
_entity_poly.entity_id
_entity_poly.type
_entity_poly.pdbx_seq_one_letter_code
_entity_poly.pdbx_strand_id
1 'polypeptide(L)' 'MGDQHKKLIEAIEDKRQLLIHTAAKEGLSSPSAVRYSQELDDLLNEFERIHTYRPAALEVQTK' A
#
# COMPACT_ATOMS: atom_id res chain seq x y z
N MET A 1 -9.99 -16.31 12.26
CA MET A 1 -8.94 -15.84 11.33
C MET A 1 -9.49 -15.02 10.15
N GLY A 2 -10.75 -14.56 10.15
CA GLY A 2 -11.30 -13.72 9.06
C GLY A 2 -11.17 -12.21 9.30
N ASP A 3 -11.13 -11.79 10.57
CA ASP A 3 -11.25 -10.36 10.95
C ASP A 3 -9.98 -9.54 10.69
N GLN A 4 -8.80 -10.16 10.77
CA GLN A 4 -7.53 -9.44 10.58
C GLN A 4 -7.30 -9.08 9.10
N HIS A 5 -7.66 -9.97 8.18
CA HIS A 5 -7.58 -9.71 6.74
C HIS A 5 -8.50 -8.57 6.32
N LYS A 6 -9.73 -8.58 6.83
CA LYS A 6 -10.69 -7.52 6.53
C LYS A 6 -10.20 -6.16 7.03
N LYS A 7 -9.67 -6.11 8.26
CA LYS A 7 -9.08 -4.89 8.83
C LYS A 7 -7.90 -4.35 8.04
N LEU A 8 -7.04 -5.23 7.51
CA LEU A 8 -5.90 -4.81 6.71
C LEU A 8 -6.36 -4.22 5.36
N ILE A 9 -7.34 -4.84 4.71
CA ILE A 9 -7.95 -4.32 3.47
C ILE A 9 -8.64 -2.97 3.73
N GLU A 10 -9.40 -2.86 4.83
CA GLU A 10 -10.05 -1.60 5.23
C GLU A 10 -9.01 -0.49 5.46
N ALA A 11 -7.91 -0.79 6.15
CA ALA A 11 -6.83 0.18 6.37
C ALA A 11 -6.14 0.63 5.07
N ILE A 12 -5.96 -0.28 4.11
CA ILE A 12 -5.41 0.03 2.77
C ILE A 12 -6.35 0.97 2.02
N GLU A 13 -7.65 0.68 1.98
CA GLU A 13 -8.60 1.52 1.25
C GLU A 13 -8.76 2.90 1.91
N ASP A 14 -8.82 2.96 3.24
CA ASP A 14 -8.87 4.23 3.98
C ASP A 14 -7.64 5.10 3.68
N LYS A 15 -6.45 4.49 3.69
CA LYS A 15 -5.19 5.20 3.40
C LYS A 15 -5.14 5.64 1.94
N ARG A 16 -5.62 4.82 1.01
CA ARG A 16 -5.71 5.15 -0.42
C ARG A 16 -6.65 6.34 -0.67
N GLN A 17 -7.82 6.37 -0.03
CA GLN A 17 -8.74 7.50 -0.13
C GLN A 17 -8.10 8.78 0.43
N LEU A 18 -7.40 8.68 1.56
CA LEU A 18 -6.67 9.81 2.14
C LEU A 18 -5.59 10.34 1.20
N LEU A 19 -4.78 9.44 0.61
CA LEU A 19 -3.77 9.80 -0.38
C LEU A 19 -4.38 10.50 -1.59
N ILE A 20 -5.46 9.96 -2.16
CA ILE A 20 -6.15 10.56 -3.32
C ILE A 20 -6.66 11.95 -2.96
N HIS A 21 -7.26 12.13 -1.78
CA HIS A 21 -7.77 13.41 -1.33
C HIS A 21 -6.65 14.43 -1.12
N THR A 22 -5.56 14.04 -0.45
CA THR A 22 -4.39 14.89 -0.24
C THR A 22 -3.70 15.22 -1.56
N ALA A 23 -3.57 14.28 -2.47
CA ALA A 23 -2.99 14.51 -3.78
C ALA A 23 -3.87 15.45 -4.64
N ALA A 24 -5.20 15.34 -4.54
CA ALA A 24 -6.12 16.26 -5.20
C ALA A 24 -6.05 17.68 -4.62
N LYS A 25 -5.79 17.82 -3.31
CA LYS A 25 -5.74 19.10 -2.60
C LYS A 25 -4.37 19.80 -2.66
N GLU A 26 -3.29 19.04 -2.47
CA GLU A 26 -1.92 19.56 -2.29
C GLU A 26 -0.99 19.14 -3.43
N GLY A 27 -1.43 18.26 -4.32
CA GLY A 27 -0.62 17.67 -5.38
C GLY A 27 0.07 16.38 -4.92
N LEU A 28 0.32 15.48 -5.87
CA LEU A 28 0.97 14.18 -5.63
C LEU A 28 2.41 14.32 -5.12
N SER A 29 3.07 15.42 -5.45
CA SER A 29 4.44 15.74 -5.03
C SER A 29 4.52 16.44 -3.67
N SER A 30 3.37 16.70 -3.02
CA SER A 30 3.37 17.28 -1.68
C SER A 30 4.02 16.32 -0.68
N PRO A 31 4.76 16.82 0.32
CA PRO A 31 5.32 15.97 1.37
C PRO A 31 4.28 15.08 2.04
N SER A 32 3.05 15.60 2.19
CA SER A 32 1.89 14.86 2.72
C SER A 32 1.51 13.68 1.83
N ALA A 33 1.34 13.90 0.52
CA ALA A 33 0.99 12.83 -0.42
C ALA A 33 2.11 11.79 -0.56
N VAL A 34 3.38 12.22 -0.59
CA VAL A 34 4.52 11.30 -0.63
C VAL A 34 4.56 10.41 0.62
N ARG A 35 4.34 10.98 1.81
CA ARG A 35 4.25 10.20 3.05
C ARG A 35 3.10 9.20 3.04
N TYR A 36 1.91 9.63 2.62
CA TYR A 36 0.76 8.73 2.56
C TYR A 36 0.92 7.64 1.49
N SER A 37 1.65 7.90 0.40
CA SER A 37 2.01 6.89 -0.59
C SER A 37 2.94 5.84 0.00
N GLN A 38 3.95 6.25 0.78
CA GLN A 38 4.87 5.32 1.45
C GLN A 38 4.14 4.46 2.49
N GLU A 39 3.28 5.07 3.31
CA GLU A 39 2.48 4.33 4.29
C GLU A 39 1.52 3.35 3.62
N LEU A 40 0.95 3.71 2.46
CA LEU A 40 0.09 2.81 1.68
C LEU A 40 0.89 1.65 1.09
N ASP A 41 2.08 1.91 0.54
CA ASP A 41 2.97 0.88 0.02
C ASP A 41 3.42 -0.10 1.11
N ASP A 42 3.68 0.36 2.33
CA ASP A 42 4.02 -0.50 3.46
C ASP A 42 2.86 -1.43 3.85
N LEU A 43 1.63 -0.92 3.88
CA LEU A 43 0.43 -1.72 4.14
C LEU A 43 0.18 -2.74 3.02
N LEU A 44 0.41 -2.36 1.76
CA LEU A 44 0.32 -3.27 0.62
C LEU A 44 1.38 -4.36 0.69
N ASN A 45 2.63 -4.02 1.02
CA ASN A 45 3.71 -4.97 1.23
C ASN A 45 3.41 -5.96 2.37
N GLU A 46 2.79 -5.49 3.46
CA GLU A 46 2.36 -6.37 4.56
C GLU A 46 1.24 -7.31 4.10
N PHE A 47 0.25 -6.79 3.39
CA PHE A 47 -0.82 -7.59 2.80
C PHE A 47 -0.26 -8.64 1.83
N GLU A 48 0.64 -8.25 0.94
CA GLU A 48 1.34 -9.17 0.05
C GLU A 48 2.16 -10.20 0.83
N ARG A 49 2.89 -9.85 1.89
CA ARG A 49 3.61 -10.86 2.69
C ARG A 49 2.68 -11.89 3.34
N ILE A 50 1.50 -11.45 3.79
CA ILE A 50 0.52 -12.31 4.43
C ILE A 50 -0.20 -13.20 3.40
N HIS A 51 -0.51 -12.67 2.22
CA HIS A 51 -1.31 -13.36 1.18
C HIS A 51 -0.46 -14.06 0.12
N THR A 52 0.75 -13.59 -0.09
CA THR A 52 1.67 -13.98 -1.14
C THR A 52 2.92 -14.52 -0.47
N TYR A 53 2.89 -15.78 -0.01
CA TYR A 53 4.10 -16.57 0.07
C TYR A 53 4.55 -16.95 -1.35
N ARG A 54 4.78 -15.95 -2.22
CA ARG A 54 5.54 -16.10 -3.46
C ARG A 54 6.93 -15.57 -3.12
N PRO A 55 7.96 -16.42 -2.98
CA PRO A 55 9.30 -15.90 -2.76
C PRO A 55 9.61 -14.94 -3.91
N ALA A 56 9.87 -13.68 -3.57
CA ALA A 56 10.31 -12.62 -4.47
C ALA A 56 11.72 -12.88 -5.04
N ALA A 57 12.07 -14.14 -5.29
CA ALA A 57 13.37 -14.60 -5.76
C ALA A 57 13.35 -15.01 -7.25
N LEU A 58 12.31 -14.70 -8.03
CA LEU A 58 12.23 -15.16 -9.42
C LEU A 58 11.99 -14.11 -10.52
N GLU A 59 11.89 -12.80 -10.22
CA GLU A 59 11.77 -11.79 -11.30
C GLU A 59 12.79 -10.64 -11.17
N VAL A 60 14.02 -10.98 -10.80
CA VAL A 60 15.21 -10.27 -11.33
C VAL A 60 15.96 -11.24 -12.21
N GLN A 61 15.45 -11.52 -13.40
CA GLN A 61 16.27 -11.86 -14.57
C GLN A 61 15.48 -11.63 -15.87
N THR A 62 16.21 -11.13 -16.86
CA THR A 62 15.90 -10.94 -18.29
C THR A 62 15.15 -9.63 -18.63
N LYS A 63 15.74 -8.67 -19.35
CA LYS A 63 16.98 -8.60 -20.14
C LYS A 63 17.47 -7.16 -20.22
#